data_AF-A0A132B6L8-F1
#
_entry.id   AF-A0A132B6L8-F1
#
_cell.length_a   1.000
_cell.length_b   1.000
_cell.length_c   1.000
_cell.angle_alpha   90.00
_cell.angle_beta   90.00
_cell.angle_gamma   90.00
#
_symmetry.space_group_name_H-M   'P 1'
#
loop_
_entity.id
_entity.type
_entity.pdbx_description
1 polymer ?
#
loop_
_entity_poly.entity_id
_entity_poly.type
_entity_poly.pdbx_seq_one_letter_code
_entity_poly.pdbx_strand_id
1 'polypeptide(L)'
;MDGLLKLGIGPFQVHNFSSGNVTDQTFRFQPADFELIVCFATQGAVVWEIMQPLSGPSLMAEFLETRGEGIHHVAFDCNHVPATQRKAEFEGRGYSMVQSGLWHGKKGTCRFMFFDTEDATTTCFESYSFSEDWEDPESTVWYPANR
;
A
#
# COMPACT_ATOMS: atom_id res chain seq x y z
N MET A 1 14.38 3.90 -8.88
CA MET A 1 14.91 2.92 -7.90
C MET A 1 16.42 2.98 -7.73
N ASP A 2 17.20 3.34 -8.76
CA ASP A 2 18.68 3.39 -8.72
C ASP A 2 19.28 4.14 -7.53
N GLY A 3 18.70 5.26 -7.12
CA GLY A 3 19.14 6.01 -5.94
C GLY A 3 19.04 5.18 -4.66
N LEU A 4 17.93 4.48 -4.46
CA LEU A 4 17.72 3.60 -3.30
C LEU A 4 18.68 2.40 -3.33
N LEU A 5 18.89 1.80 -4.50
CA LEU A 5 19.86 0.72 -4.67
C LEU A 5 21.29 1.17 -4.30
N LYS A 6 21.70 2.39 -4.69
CA LYS A 6 23.00 2.97 -4.32
C LYS A 6 23.15 3.19 -2.81
N LEU A 7 22.04 3.40 -2.10
CA LEU A 7 22.00 3.49 -0.64
C LEU A 7 21.96 2.11 0.05
N GLY A 8 21.96 1.02 -0.71
CA GLY A 8 21.86 -0.34 -0.18
C GLY A 8 20.43 -0.78 0.15
N ILE A 9 19.41 -0.06 -0.32
CA ILE A 9 18.00 -0.41 -0.14
C ILE A 9 17.56 -1.26 -1.34
N GLY A 10 17.24 -2.52 -1.06
CA GLY A 10 16.88 -3.54 -2.05
C GLY A 10 17.45 -4.92 -1.65
N PRO A 11 17.20 -5.98 -2.45
CA PRO A 11 16.39 -5.99 -3.67
C PRO A 11 14.90 -5.76 -3.36
N PHE A 12 14.14 -5.40 -4.39
CA PHE A 12 12.71 -5.14 -4.32
C PHE A 12 11.91 -6.34 -4.85
N GLN A 13 10.87 -6.74 -4.13
CA GLN A 13 9.78 -7.55 -4.66
C GLN A 13 8.86 -6.61 -5.45
N VAL A 14 8.58 -6.91 -6.70
CA VAL A 14 7.80 -6.09 -7.63
C VAL A 14 6.48 -6.79 -7.91
N HIS A 15 5.38 -6.07 -7.73
CA HIS A 15 4.02 -6.54 -7.92
C HIS A 15 3.23 -5.57 -8.80
N ASN A 16 2.41 -6.11 -9.70
CA ASN A 16 1.42 -5.36 -10.45
C ASN A 16 0.06 -5.55 -9.79
N PHE A 17 -0.52 -4.47 -9.29
CA PHE A 17 -1.86 -4.45 -8.70
C PHE A 17 -2.87 -4.05 -9.77
N SER A 18 -3.96 -4.80 -9.88
CA SER A 18 -5.12 -4.50 -10.70
C SER A 18 -6.38 -5.08 -10.07
N SER A 19 -7.55 -4.80 -10.63
CA SER A 19 -8.82 -5.38 -10.16
C SER A 19 -8.86 -6.92 -10.23
N GLY A 20 -7.94 -7.54 -10.97
CA GLY A 20 -7.81 -9.00 -11.06
C GLY A 20 -7.14 -9.66 -9.84
N ASN A 21 -6.34 -8.92 -9.07
CA ASN A 21 -5.64 -9.46 -7.89
C ASN A 21 -5.73 -8.57 -6.65
N VAL A 22 -6.33 -7.40 -6.76
CA VAL A 22 -6.72 -6.54 -5.65
C VAL A 22 -8.21 -6.31 -5.78
N THR A 23 -9.01 -7.01 -4.97
CA THR A 23 -10.47 -6.87 -4.95
C THR A 23 -10.89 -5.81 -3.92
N ASP A 24 -12.19 -5.53 -3.81
CA ASP A 24 -12.74 -4.54 -2.88
C ASP A 24 -12.06 -3.17 -2.96
N GLN A 25 -11.63 -2.77 -4.16
CA GLN A 25 -10.99 -1.50 -4.39
C GLN A 25 -11.99 -0.37 -4.18
N THR A 26 -11.64 0.56 -3.30
CA THR A 26 -12.42 1.79 -3.09
C THR A 26 -11.50 2.99 -3.14
N PHE A 27 -12.04 4.10 -3.64
CA PHE A 27 -11.40 5.40 -3.64
C PHE A 27 -12.46 6.48 -3.41
N ARG A 28 -12.20 7.39 -2.46
CA ARG A 28 -13.12 8.45 -2.01
C ARG A 28 -14.56 7.96 -1.87
N PHE A 29 -14.72 6.88 -1.11
CA PHE A 29 -16.00 6.24 -0.73
C PHE A 29 -16.78 5.58 -1.87
N GLN A 30 -16.19 5.46 -3.05
CA GLN A 30 -16.80 4.79 -4.21
C GLN A 30 -15.97 3.57 -4.62
N PRO A 31 -16.59 2.54 -5.22
CA PRO A 31 -15.85 1.51 -5.94
C PRO A 31 -14.94 2.14 -6.99
N ALA A 32 -13.72 1.62 -7.12
CA ALA A 32 -12.76 2.10 -8.08
C ALA A 32 -11.98 0.93 -8.68
N ASP A 33 -11.48 1.11 -9.90
CA ASP A 33 -10.58 0.17 -10.55
C ASP A 33 -9.24 0.89 -10.75
N PHE A 34 -8.33 0.78 -9.78
CA PHE A 34 -6.99 1.36 -9.87
C PHE A 34 -5.94 0.31 -10.16
N GLU A 35 -4.92 0.72 -10.90
CA GLU A 35 -3.76 -0.11 -11.22
C GLU A 35 -2.48 0.57 -10.74
N LEU A 36 -1.62 -0.21 -10.09
CA LEU A 36 -0.38 0.27 -9.49
C LEU A 36 0.74 -0.73 -9.76
N ILE A 37 1.98 -0.25 -9.91
CA ILE A 37 3.17 -1.07 -9.63
C ILE A 37 3.58 -0.78 -8.19
N VAL A 38 3.71 -1.82 -7.39
CA VAL A 38 4.10 -1.74 -5.98
C VAL A 38 5.37 -2.53 -5.77
N CYS A 39 6.38 -1.91 -5.16
CA CYS A 39 7.68 -2.53 -4.93
C CYS A 39 8.08 -2.48 -3.46
N PHE A 40 8.38 -3.62 -2.85
CA PHE A 40 8.74 -3.73 -1.44
C PHE A 40 10.21 -4.13 -1.27
N ALA A 41 10.97 -3.41 -0.46
CA ALA A 41 12.28 -3.83 0.04
C ALA A 41 12.31 -3.76 1.56
N THR A 42 12.53 -4.92 2.21
CA THR A 42 12.58 -5.01 3.67
C THR A 42 14.01 -4.82 4.18
N GLN A 43 14.18 -3.93 5.15
CA GLN A 43 15.45 -3.67 5.83
C GLN A 43 15.22 -3.60 7.35
N GLY A 44 15.44 -4.74 8.02
CA GLY A 44 15.18 -4.87 9.45
C GLY A 44 13.69 -4.66 9.76
N ALA A 45 13.36 -3.64 10.56
CA ALA A 45 11.99 -3.30 10.93
C ALA A 45 11.32 -2.30 9.96
N VAL A 46 12.02 -1.86 8.91
CA VAL A 46 11.50 -0.89 7.93
C VAL A 46 11.23 -1.60 6.62
N VAL A 47 10.06 -1.34 6.04
CA VAL A 47 9.76 -1.69 4.65
C VAL A 47 9.80 -0.42 3.83
N TRP A 48 10.60 -0.43 2.77
CA TRP A 48 10.59 0.61 1.74
C TRP A 48 9.61 0.20 0.66
N GLU A 49 8.54 0.97 0.52
CA GLU A 49 7.53 0.77 -0.51
C GLU A 49 7.63 1.86 -1.58
N ILE A 50 7.66 1.45 -2.84
CA ILE A 50 7.57 2.34 -4.00
C ILE A 50 6.27 2.03 -4.71
N MET A 51 5.44 3.05 -4.91
CA MET A 51 4.15 2.91 -5.59
C MET A 51 4.13 3.79 -6.82
N GLN A 52 3.83 3.20 -7.98
CA GLN A 52 3.65 3.91 -9.24
C GLN A 52 2.22 3.69 -9.73
N PRO A 53 1.38 4.73 -9.82
CA PRO A 53 0.07 4.61 -10.43
C PRO A 53 0.18 4.43 -11.94
N LEU A 54 -0.62 3.51 -12.48
CA LEU A 54 -0.68 3.20 -13.91
C LEU A 54 -1.99 3.70 -14.54
N SER A 55 -3.12 3.42 -13.88
CA SER A 55 -4.45 3.80 -14.34
C SER A 55 -5.44 3.86 -13.18
N GLY A 56 -6.61 4.48 -13.43
CA GLY A 56 -7.67 4.62 -12.44
C GLY A 56 -7.40 5.67 -11.36
N PRO A 57 -8.42 6.02 -10.56
CA PRO A 57 -8.28 7.01 -9.51
C PRO A 57 -7.62 6.38 -8.26
N SER A 58 -6.58 7.02 -7.74
CA SER A 58 -5.91 6.60 -6.51
C SER A 58 -5.25 7.76 -5.79
N LEU A 59 -5.00 7.62 -4.48
CA LEU A 59 -4.26 8.58 -3.69
C LEU A 59 -2.84 8.80 -4.23
N MET A 60 -2.22 7.75 -4.78
CA MET A 60 -0.90 7.85 -5.39
C MET A 60 -0.92 8.71 -6.64
N ALA A 61 -1.98 8.62 -7.47
CA ALA A 61 -2.15 9.50 -8.63
C ALA A 61 -2.39 10.95 -8.20
N GLU A 62 -3.28 11.18 -7.22
CA GLU A 62 -3.55 12.53 -6.68
C GLU A 62 -2.29 13.17 -6.08
N PHE A 63 -1.49 12.40 -5.33
CA PHE A 63 -0.27 12.90 -4.72
C PHE A 63 0.77 13.29 -5.77
N LEU A 64 0.99 12.46 -6.80
CA LEU A 64 1.91 12.79 -7.88
C LEU A 64 1.46 14.04 -8.66
N GLU A 65 0.16 14.20 -8.91
CA GLU A 65 -0.38 15.37 -9.62
C GLU A 65 -0.21 16.66 -8.82
N THR A 66 -0.43 16.60 -7.50
CA THR A 66 -0.49 17.80 -6.65
C THR A 66 0.83 18.16 -5.97
N ARG A 67 1.69 17.18 -5.69
CA ARG A 67 2.95 17.34 -4.94
C ARG A 67 4.19 16.91 -5.72
N GLY A 68 4.03 16.01 -6.70
CA GLY A 68 5.15 15.31 -7.35
C GLY A 68 5.64 14.11 -6.53
N GLU A 69 6.83 13.61 -6.85
CA GLU A 69 7.43 12.44 -6.17
C GLU A 69 7.85 12.78 -4.72
N GLY A 70 7.69 11.82 -3.80
CA GLY A 70 8.08 12.01 -2.39
C GLY A 70 7.65 10.87 -1.47
N ILE A 71 7.80 11.10 -0.15
CA ILE A 71 7.25 10.20 0.87
C ILE A 71 5.73 10.44 0.95
N HIS A 72 4.95 9.46 0.50
CA HIS A 72 3.50 9.57 0.42
C HIS A 72 2.80 9.34 1.77
N HIS A 73 3.16 8.25 2.46
CA HIS A 73 2.42 7.77 3.61
C HIS A 73 3.30 7.01 4.62
N VAL A 74 2.72 6.73 5.79
CA VAL A 74 3.28 5.84 6.82
C VAL A 74 2.30 4.69 7.06
N ALA A 75 2.80 3.46 6.95
CA ALA A 75 1.98 2.24 7.09
C ALA A 75 2.31 1.45 8.37
N PHE A 76 1.31 0.84 9.01
CA PHE A 76 1.50 0.03 10.23
C PHE A 76 0.41 -1.06 10.42
N ASP A 77 0.75 -2.11 11.18
CA ASP A 77 -0.08 -3.30 11.36
C ASP A 77 -0.81 -3.39 12.71
N CYS A 78 -0.71 -2.36 13.56
CA CYS A 78 -1.28 -2.28 14.91
C CYS A 78 -1.21 -3.59 15.73
N ASN A 79 -0.12 -4.35 15.69
CA ASN A 79 0.01 -5.62 16.45
C ASN A 79 -1.18 -6.58 16.25
N HIS A 80 -1.62 -6.76 15.01
CA HIS A 80 -2.72 -7.67 14.64
C HIS A 80 -4.12 -7.33 15.22
N VAL A 81 -4.37 -6.11 15.70
CA VAL A 81 -5.74 -5.65 16.00
C VAL A 81 -6.64 -5.89 14.78
N PRO A 82 -7.90 -6.34 14.90
CA PRO A 82 -8.74 -6.59 13.72
C PRO A 82 -8.94 -5.34 12.85
N ALA A 83 -8.90 -5.48 11.52
CA ALA A 83 -9.02 -4.36 10.58
C ALA A 83 -10.31 -3.54 10.80
N THR A 84 -11.43 -4.20 11.13
CA THR A 84 -12.71 -3.56 11.44
C THR A 84 -12.63 -2.65 12.66
N GLN A 85 -11.90 -3.07 13.70
CA GLN A 85 -11.68 -2.28 14.90
C GLN A 85 -10.77 -1.09 14.61
N ARG A 86 -9.69 -1.28 13.85
CA ARG A 86 -8.80 -0.18 13.46
C ARG A 86 -9.55 0.88 12.65
N LYS A 87 -10.34 0.45 11.66
CA LYS A 87 -11.19 1.35 10.87
C LYS A 87 -12.13 2.16 11.76
N ALA A 88 -12.84 1.50 12.68
CA ALA A 88 -13.75 2.16 13.61
C ALA A 88 -13.06 3.19 14.52
N GLU A 89 -11.84 2.90 14.99
CA GLU A 89 -11.05 3.83 15.80
C GLU A 89 -10.63 5.09 15.02
N PHE A 90 -10.18 4.94 13.77
CA PHE A 90 -9.85 6.09 12.92
C PHE A 90 -11.10 6.92 12.61
N GLU A 91 -12.19 6.28 12.21
CA GLU A 91 -13.45 6.97 11.89
C GLU A 91 -14.05 7.66 13.11
N GLY A 92 -13.99 7.04 14.29
CA GLY A 92 -14.42 7.64 15.56
C GLY A 92 -13.61 8.87 15.98
N ARG A 93 -12.41 9.03 15.41
CA ARG A 93 -11.53 10.21 15.60
C ARG A 93 -11.67 11.24 14.47
N GLY A 94 -12.57 11.02 13.51
CA GLY A 94 -12.81 11.92 12.39
C GLY A 94 -11.93 11.68 11.17
N TYR A 95 -11.17 10.58 11.13
CA TYR A 95 -10.32 10.21 10.00
C TYR A 95 -11.01 9.13 9.16
N SER A 96 -11.60 9.54 8.05
CA SER A 96 -12.32 8.61 7.16
C SER A 96 -11.35 7.72 6.38
N MET A 97 -11.74 6.47 6.14
CA MET A 97 -11.03 5.60 5.20
C MET A 97 -11.33 6.04 3.76
N VAL A 98 -10.32 6.53 3.05
CA VAL A 98 -10.46 7.17 1.73
C VAL A 98 -9.96 6.33 0.57
N GLN A 99 -9.16 5.30 0.82
CA GLN A 99 -8.81 4.30 -0.17
C GLN A 99 -8.60 2.94 0.50
N SER A 100 -9.03 1.86 -0.15
CA SER A 100 -8.80 0.51 0.34
C SER A 100 -8.68 -0.49 -0.79
N GLY A 101 -8.17 -1.67 -0.46
CA GLY A 101 -8.21 -2.85 -1.32
C GLY A 101 -7.87 -4.11 -0.55
N LEU A 102 -8.16 -5.25 -1.17
CA LEU A 102 -7.84 -6.58 -0.67
C LEU A 102 -6.93 -7.28 -1.68
N TRP A 103 -5.63 -7.23 -1.43
CA TRP A 103 -4.63 -7.87 -2.26
C TRP A 103 -4.59 -9.39 -2.01
N HIS A 104 -4.64 -10.18 -3.08
CA HIS A 104 -4.64 -11.64 -3.04
C HIS A 104 -3.24 -12.18 -3.28
N GLY A 105 -2.75 -12.98 -2.33
CA GLY A 105 -1.50 -13.73 -2.43
C GLY A 105 -1.67 -15.01 -3.25
N LYS A 106 -0.62 -15.83 -3.30
CA LYS A 106 -0.77 -17.24 -3.67
C LYS A 106 -1.70 -17.95 -2.69
N LYS A 107 -1.58 -17.60 -1.42
CA LYS A 107 -2.52 -17.91 -0.34
C LYS A 107 -2.79 -16.67 0.48
N GLY A 108 -3.93 -16.66 1.14
CA GLY A 108 -4.30 -15.56 1.99
C GLY A 108 -4.52 -14.24 1.27
N THR A 109 -4.71 -13.19 2.06
CA THR A 109 -4.98 -11.83 1.59
C THR A 109 -4.28 -10.79 2.46
N CYS A 110 -4.02 -9.62 1.89
CA CYS A 110 -3.62 -8.42 2.61
C CYS A 110 -4.67 -7.33 2.37
N ARG A 111 -5.35 -6.89 3.43
CA ARG A 111 -6.25 -5.73 3.37
C ARG A 111 -5.45 -4.49 3.72
N PHE A 112 -5.49 -3.48 2.86
CA PHE A 112 -4.94 -2.15 3.13
C PHE A 112 -6.04 -1.09 3.23
N MET A 113 -5.82 -0.09 4.07
CA MET A 113 -6.77 0.99 4.35
C MET A 113 -5.99 2.29 4.58
N PHE A 114 -6.19 3.26 3.69
CA PHE A 114 -5.64 4.61 3.80
C PHE A 114 -6.67 5.54 4.45
N PHE A 115 -6.20 6.41 5.35
CA PHE A 115 -7.03 7.34 6.11
C PHE A 115 -6.70 8.80 5.81
N ASP A 116 -7.74 9.63 5.79
CA ASP A 116 -7.69 11.07 5.51
C ASP A 116 -7.06 11.85 6.67
N THR A 117 -5.74 11.76 6.78
CA THR A 117 -4.96 12.23 7.91
C THR A 117 -4.02 13.39 7.55
N GLU A 118 -3.85 13.67 6.25
CA GLU A 118 -2.86 14.63 5.74
C GLU A 118 -3.04 16.02 6.33
N ASP A 119 -4.28 16.52 6.44
CA ASP A 119 -4.56 17.83 7.03
C ASP A 119 -4.09 17.95 8.50
N ALA A 120 -4.08 16.84 9.23
CA ALA A 120 -3.69 16.82 10.64
C ALA A 120 -2.21 16.47 10.87
N THR A 121 -1.61 15.65 10.00
CA THR A 121 -0.28 15.04 10.23
C THR A 121 0.73 15.35 9.13
N THR A 122 0.33 16.08 8.08
CA THR A 122 1.10 16.38 6.86
C THR A 122 1.37 15.19 5.93
N THR A 123 0.86 14.00 6.25
CA THR A 123 1.02 12.80 5.40
C THR A 123 -0.15 11.84 5.59
N CYS A 124 -0.39 10.96 4.61
CA CYS A 124 -1.42 9.93 4.74
C CYS A 124 -0.94 8.79 5.65
N PHE A 125 -1.84 8.21 6.43
CA PHE A 125 -1.58 7.06 7.27
C PHE A 125 -2.34 5.85 6.72
N GLU A 126 -1.64 4.72 6.65
CA GLU A 126 -2.17 3.45 6.20
C GLU A 126 -2.15 2.42 7.32
N SER A 127 -3.21 1.63 7.43
CA SER A 127 -3.18 0.38 8.18
C SER A 127 -3.40 -0.80 7.24
N TYR A 128 -2.62 -1.86 7.44
CA TYR A 128 -2.75 -3.11 6.69
C TYR A 128 -2.86 -4.35 7.60
N SER A 129 -3.46 -5.42 7.09
CA SER A 129 -3.55 -6.70 7.79
C SER A 129 -3.43 -7.86 6.80
N PHE A 130 -2.39 -8.67 7.00
CA PHE A 130 -2.21 -9.95 6.33
C PHE A 130 -3.03 -11.05 7.03
N SER A 131 -3.58 -11.98 6.26
CA SER A 131 -4.10 -13.23 6.82
C SER A 131 -2.95 -14.14 7.27
N GLU A 132 -3.23 -15.04 8.22
CA GLU A 132 -2.22 -15.92 8.83
C GLU A 132 -1.57 -16.87 7.81
N ASP A 133 -2.29 -17.20 6.73
CA ASP A 133 -1.86 -18.10 5.66
C ASP A 133 -1.21 -17.37 4.47
N TRP A 134 -0.82 -16.10 4.62
CA TRP A 134 -0.24 -15.31 3.54
C TRP A 134 0.97 -16.00 2.90
N GLU A 135 0.91 -16.13 1.57
CA GLU A 135 2.05 -16.48 0.72
C GLU A 135 2.09 -15.50 -0.45
N ASP A 136 3.28 -14.94 -0.73
CA ASP A 136 3.46 -13.99 -1.83
C ASP A 136 2.94 -14.54 -3.17
N PRO A 137 2.37 -13.70 -4.05
CA PRO A 137 1.89 -14.14 -5.35
C PRO A 137 2.99 -14.82 -6.18
N GLU A 138 2.62 -15.82 -6.99
CA GLU A 138 3.57 -16.47 -7.92
C GLU A 138 4.12 -15.51 -8.99
N SER A 139 3.41 -14.40 -9.25
CA SER A 139 3.83 -13.34 -10.17
C SER A 139 4.89 -12.39 -9.60
N THR A 140 5.35 -12.61 -8.36
CA THR A 140 6.36 -11.76 -7.72
C THR A 140 7.69 -11.82 -8.47
N VAL A 141 8.19 -10.66 -8.87
CA VAL A 141 9.50 -10.53 -9.54
C VAL A 141 10.47 -9.78 -8.62
N TRP A 142 11.74 -10.16 -8.62
CA TRP A 142 12.77 -9.46 -7.86
C TRP A 142 13.53 -8.44 -8.72
N TYR A 143 13.86 -7.28 -8.16
CA TYR A 143 14.67 -6.25 -8.80
C TYR A 143 15.80 -5.74 -7.87
N PRO A 144 17.09 -5.81 -8.28
CA PRO A 144 17.58 -6.53 -9.45
C PRO A 144 17.34 -8.05 -9.32
N ALA A 145 17.15 -8.72 -10.46
CA ALA A 145 16.72 -10.13 -10.52
C ALA A 145 17.70 -11.15 -9.92
N ASN A 146 18.94 -10.76 -9.64
CA ASN A 146 19.98 -11.63 -9.09
C ASN A 146 20.91 -10.83 -8.17
N ARG A 147 21.36 -11.42 -7.06
CA ARG A 147 22.65 -11.12 -6.43
C ARG A 147 23.59 -12.29 -6.67
#